data_AF-A0A1M5FRF6-F1
#
_entry.id   AF-A0A1M5FRF6-F1
#
_cell.length_a   1.000
_cell.length_b   1.000
_cell.length_c   1.000
_cell.angle_alpha   90.00
_cell.angle_beta   90.00
_cell.angle_gamma   90.00
#
_symmetry.space_group_name_H-M   'P 1'
#
loop_
_entity.id
_entity.type
_entity.pdbx_description
1 polymer ?
#
loop_
_entity_poly.entity_id
_entity_poly.type
_entity_poly.pdbx_seq_one_letter_code
_entity_poly.pdbx_strand_id
1 'polypeptide(L)'
;MSFFNLFKKSDLECPRCLGKGFVDWEDIRRLNKQLKWVPAPCAYCNASGRTTPEILSKVPVDTTYLTIDLPESEIEKIKNADPETLEKGRQKELFVDNLILYALHHYQTKNMDAESIADLYLKTEEETALFSLERENLIQYIERVIELKKSELN
;
A
#
# COMPACT_ATOMS: atom_id res chain seq x y z
N MET A 1 34.20 -18.20 24.34
CA MET A 1 33.47 -18.07 23.06
C MET A 1 32.14 -18.80 23.21
N SER A 2 31.06 -18.09 23.52
CA SER A 2 29.71 -18.64 23.39
C SER A 2 28.76 -17.46 23.22
N PHE A 3 28.43 -17.17 21.96
CA PHE A 3 27.42 -16.19 21.59
C PHE A 3 26.10 -16.93 21.44
N PHE A 4 25.35 -17.06 22.53
CA PHE A 4 23.96 -17.48 22.46
C PHE A 4 23.14 -16.29 21.95
N ASN A 5 22.80 -16.30 20.66
CA ASN A 5 21.74 -15.44 20.12
C ASN A 5 20.40 -15.92 20.68
N LEU A 6 20.02 -15.35 21.83
CA LEU A 6 18.64 -15.37 22.31
C LEU A 6 17.82 -14.49 21.38
N PHE A 7 17.14 -15.10 20.41
CA PHE A 7 15.99 -14.48 19.76
C PHE A 7 14.94 -14.22 20.85
N LYS A 8 14.97 -13.04 21.47
CA LYS A 8 13.87 -12.55 22.30
C LYS A 8 12.62 -12.54 21.41
N LYS A 9 11.65 -13.42 21.71
CA LYS A 9 10.29 -13.26 21.19
C LYS A 9 9.86 -11.84 21.56
N SER A 10 9.52 -11.05 20.55
CA SER A 10 9.02 -9.71 20.83
C SER A 10 7.60 -9.82 21.34
N ASP A 11 7.37 -9.30 22.53
CA ASP A 11 6.03 -9.23 23.14
C ASP A 11 5.24 -8.00 22.63
N LEU A 12 5.88 -7.12 21.87
CA LEU A 12 5.24 -5.89 21.41
C LEU A 12 4.18 -6.19 20.35
N GLU A 13 2.96 -5.75 20.64
CA GLU A 13 1.84 -5.85 19.72
C GLU A 13 2.13 -5.08 18.43
N CYS A 14 1.81 -5.69 17.28
CA CYS A 14 2.00 -5.05 15.99
C CYS A 14 0.97 -3.90 15.82
N PRO A 15 1.41 -2.64 15.69
CA PRO A 15 0.50 -1.49 15.58
C PRO A 15 -0.20 -1.38 14.21
N ARG A 16 0.32 -2.06 13.18
CA ARG A 16 -0.34 -2.11 11.87
C ARG A 16 -1.67 -2.86 11.96
N CYS A 17 -1.67 -4.03 12.61
CA CYS A 17 -2.84 -4.92 12.70
C CYS A 17 -3.44 -5.04 14.10
N LEU A 18 -3.00 -4.22 15.06
CA LEU A 18 -3.42 -4.25 16.47
C LEU A 18 -3.40 -5.67 17.06
N GLY A 19 -2.31 -6.40 16.81
CA GLY A 19 -2.15 -7.76 17.33
C GLY A 19 -2.91 -8.86 16.60
N LYS A 20 -3.79 -8.53 15.64
CA LYS A 20 -4.66 -9.51 14.95
C LYS A 20 -3.92 -10.46 14.01
N GLY A 21 -2.73 -10.06 13.52
CA GLY A 21 -2.03 -10.77 12.45
C GLY A 21 -2.65 -10.57 11.06
N PHE A 22 -3.78 -9.87 10.97
CA PHE A 22 -4.51 -9.58 9.75
C PHE A 22 -4.90 -8.11 9.75
N VAL A 23 -4.69 -7.42 8.63
CA VAL A 23 -5.10 -6.02 8.43
C VAL A 23 -6.50 -6.04 7.83
N ASP A 24 -7.48 -5.45 8.52
CA ASP A 24 -8.86 -5.35 8.05
C ASP A 24 -9.25 -3.93 7.62
N TRP A 25 -10.51 -3.73 7.23
CA TRP A 25 -11.01 -2.43 6.80
C TRP A 25 -10.94 -1.36 7.89
N GLU A 26 -11.04 -1.72 9.16
CA GLU A 26 -10.91 -0.78 10.27
C GLU A 26 -9.47 -0.29 10.40
N ASP A 27 -8.50 -1.20 10.28
CA ASP A 27 -7.08 -0.84 10.24
C ASP A 27 -6.74 0.04 9.05
N ILE A 28 -7.23 -0.33 7.86
CA ILE A 28 -7.01 0.43 6.62
C ILE A 28 -7.53 1.87 6.77
N ARG A 29 -8.73 2.04 7.34
CA ARG A 29 -9.29 3.37 7.60
C ARG A 29 -8.48 4.13 8.65
N ARG A 30 -8.14 3.49 9.76
CA ARG A 30 -7.34 4.09 10.85
C ARG A 30 -5.97 4.57 10.38
N LEU A 31 -5.36 3.83 9.44
CA LEU A 31 -4.05 4.13 8.88
C LEU A 31 -4.11 5.03 7.62
N ASN A 32 -5.31 5.49 7.23
CA ASN A 32 -5.54 6.31 6.05
C ASN A 32 -4.97 5.67 4.76
N LYS A 33 -5.23 4.37 4.59
CA LYS A 33 -4.81 3.57 3.43
C LYS A 33 -5.97 3.08 2.57
N GLN A 34 -7.14 3.74 2.68
CA GLN A 34 -8.22 3.52 1.71
C GLN A 34 -7.69 3.71 0.28
N LEU A 35 -8.19 2.89 -0.65
CA LEU A 35 -7.74 2.81 -2.06
C LEU A 35 -6.30 2.28 -2.25
N LYS A 36 -5.44 2.31 -1.23
CA LYS A 36 -4.05 1.82 -1.31
C LYS A 36 -3.91 0.38 -0.86
N TRP A 37 -4.72 -0.04 0.11
CA TRP A 37 -4.70 -1.38 0.68
C TRP A 37 -6.02 -2.11 0.55
N VAL A 38 -5.94 -3.44 0.58
CA VAL A 38 -7.06 -4.36 0.77
C VAL A 38 -6.79 -5.24 2.00
N PRO A 39 -7.85 -5.77 2.64
CA PRO A 39 -7.66 -6.67 3.77
C PRO A 39 -6.82 -7.90 3.41
N ALA A 40 -5.81 -8.17 4.22
CA ALA A 40 -4.84 -9.23 3.96
C ALA A 40 -4.06 -9.60 5.24
N PRO A 41 -3.36 -10.75 5.26
CA PRO A 41 -2.39 -11.05 6.29
C PRO A 41 -1.37 -9.91 6.46
N CYS A 42 -1.05 -9.57 7.70
CA CYS A 42 -0.22 -8.39 7.99
C CYS A 42 1.25 -8.65 7.63
N ALA A 43 1.70 -8.09 6.50
CA ALA A 43 3.09 -8.20 6.05
C ALA A 43 4.12 -7.62 7.04
N TYR A 44 3.73 -6.60 7.81
CA TYR A 44 4.61 -5.92 8.78
C TYR A 44 5.06 -6.83 9.92
N CYS A 45 4.15 -7.67 10.42
CA CYS A 45 4.45 -8.66 11.46
C CYS A 45 4.53 -10.08 10.94
N ASN A 46 4.51 -10.28 9.61
CA ASN A 46 4.37 -11.59 8.98
C ASN A 46 3.24 -12.43 9.61
N ALA A 47 2.05 -11.83 9.72
CA ALA A 47 0.85 -12.40 10.33
C ALA A 47 0.95 -12.87 11.80
N SER A 48 2.07 -12.61 12.50
CA SER A 48 2.25 -13.04 13.89
C SER A 48 1.48 -12.22 14.93
N GLY A 49 0.99 -11.03 14.55
CA GLY A 49 0.46 -10.04 15.50
C GLY A 49 1.52 -9.35 16.37
N ARG A 50 2.81 -9.68 16.20
CA ARG A 50 3.91 -9.14 17.01
C ARG A 50 4.97 -8.48 16.15
N THR A 51 5.59 -7.41 16.64
CA THR A 51 6.67 -6.71 15.94
C THR A 51 7.82 -6.40 16.88
N THR A 52 8.99 -6.01 16.39
CA THR A 52 10.15 -5.63 17.23
C THR A 52 10.31 -4.11 17.31
N PRO A 53 10.91 -3.56 18.39
CA PRO A 53 11.26 -2.14 18.44
C PRO A 53 12.16 -1.69 17.29
N GLU A 54 13.02 -2.58 16.80
CA GLU A 54 13.91 -2.32 15.67
C GLU A 54 13.13 -2.06 14.38
N ILE A 55 12.12 -2.88 14.06
CA ILE A 55 11.30 -2.68 12.87
C ILE A 55 10.54 -1.35 12.98
N LEU A 56 9.98 -1.04 14.16
CA LEU A 56 9.27 0.22 14.39
C LEU A 56 10.14 1.47 14.21
N SER A 57 11.44 1.38 14.52
CA SER A 57 12.37 2.48 14.29
C SER A 57 12.77 2.70 12.83
N LYS A 58 12.55 1.70 11.97
CA LYS A 58 13.05 1.68 10.58
C LYS A 58 11.95 1.85 9.55
N VAL A 59 10.79 1.23 9.78
CA VAL A 59 9.71 1.12 8.80
C VAL A 59 8.43 1.72 9.36
N PRO A 60 7.87 2.78 8.74
CA PRO A 60 6.56 3.28 9.10
C PRO A 60 5.49 2.19 9.08
N VAL A 61 4.58 2.24 10.06
CA VAL A 61 3.51 1.26 10.20
C VAL A 61 2.57 1.25 9.00
N ASP A 62 2.55 2.32 8.23
CA ASP A 62 1.65 2.58 7.11
C ASP A 62 2.38 2.48 5.75
N THR A 63 3.63 1.98 5.70
CA THR A 63 4.39 1.78 4.45
C THR A 63 3.62 0.91 3.47
N THR A 64 3.12 1.53 2.40
CA THR A 64 2.20 0.91 1.45
C THR A 64 2.81 -0.25 0.68
N TYR A 65 4.08 -0.11 0.31
CA TYR A 65 4.82 -1.07 -0.50
C TYR A 65 5.13 -2.37 0.25
N LEU A 66 5.05 -2.39 1.59
CA LEU A 66 5.28 -3.61 2.36
C LEU A 66 4.02 -4.48 2.36
N THR A 67 3.91 -5.34 1.36
CA THR A 67 2.80 -6.27 1.12
C THR A 67 3.25 -7.73 1.21
N ILE A 68 2.29 -8.65 1.37
CA ILE A 68 2.58 -10.09 1.64
C ILE A 68 2.98 -10.87 0.38
N ASP A 69 2.66 -10.33 -0.79
CA ASP A 69 2.97 -10.85 -2.11
C ASP A 69 4.38 -10.50 -2.60
N LEU A 70 5.09 -9.60 -1.89
CA LEU A 70 6.49 -9.33 -2.18
C LEU A 70 7.36 -10.57 -1.89
N PRO A 71 8.42 -10.80 -2.69
CA PRO A 71 9.44 -11.78 -2.36
C PRO A 71 10.02 -11.52 -0.97
N GLU A 72 10.33 -12.59 -0.22
CA GLU A 72 10.92 -12.48 1.12
C GLU A 72 12.18 -11.60 1.13
N SER A 73 12.99 -11.68 0.08
CA SER A 73 14.19 -10.85 -0.08
C SER A 73 13.89 -9.34 -0.14
N GLU A 74 12.80 -8.93 -0.80
CA GLU A 74 12.38 -7.53 -0.85
C GLU A 74 11.77 -7.08 0.48
N ILE A 75 10.98 -7.93 1.13
CA ILE A 75 10.44 -7.67 2.47
C ILE A 75 11.59 -7.41 3.47
N GLU A 76 12.64 -8.22 3.44
CA GLU A 76 13.79 -8.05 4.33
C GLU A 76 14.59 -6.77 4.00
N LYS A 77 14.71 -6.38 2.73
CA LYS A 77 15.29 -5.07 2.38
C LYS A 77 14.51 -3.91 2.96
N ILE A 78 13.17 -3.94 2.87
CA ILE A 78 12.30 -2.93 3.48
C ILE A 78 12.51 -2.88 4.99
N LYS A 79 12.46 -4.03 5.68
CA LYS A 79 12.65 -4.11 7.13
C LYS A 79 14.03 -3.63 7.59
N ASN A 80 15.04 -3.74 6.73
CA ASN A 80 16.38 -3.23 6.98
C ASN A 80 16.60 -1.78 6.53
N ALA A 81 15.55 -1.09 6.09
CA ALA A 81 15.58 0.28 5.59
C ALA A 81 16.57 0.49 4.42
N ASP A 82 16.63 -0.48 3.49
CA ASP A 82 17.42 -0.35 2.27
C ASP A 82 16.97 0.89 1.47
N PRO A 83 17.88 1.85 1.18
CA PRO A 83 17.50 3.10 0.53
C PRO A 83 16.86 2.95 -0.84
N GLU A 84 17.33 1.98 -1.66
CA GLU A 84 16.82 1.80 -3.01
C GLU A 84 15.39 1.22 -2.99
N THR A 85 15.17 0.19 -2.17
CA THR A 85 13.83 -0.40 -2.03
C THR A 85 12.84 0.58 -1.38
N LEU A 86 13.27 1.39 -0.41
CA LEU A 86 12.43 2.43 0.17
C LEU A 86 12.04 3.51 -0.86
N GLU A 87 12.98 3.92 -1.72
CA GLU A 87 12.70 4.89 -2.78
C GLU A 87 11.71 4.34 -3.82
N LYS A 88 11.85 3.06 -4.23
CA LYS A 88 10.85 2.40 -5.08
C LYS A 88 9.46 2.40 -4.43
N GLY A 89 9.39 2.13 -3.13
CA GLY A 89 8.14 2.21 -2.37
C GLY A 89 7.54 3.61 -2.37
N ARG A 90 8.36 4.66 -2.22
CA ARG A 90 7.95 6.06 -2.30
C ARG A 90 7.42 6.43 -3.68
N GLN A 91 8.09 5.98 -4.75
CA GLN A 91 7.64 6.20 -6.12
C GLN A 91 6.31 5.50 -6.39
N LYS A 92 6.10 4.29 -5.86
CA LYS A 92 4.82 3.57 -5.97
C LYS A 92 3.70 4.32 -5.25
N GLU A 93 3.96 4.85 -4.06
CA GLU A 93 2.99 5.67 -3.31
C GLU A 93 2.55 6.88 -4.15
N LEU A 94 3.52 7.63 -4.70
CA LEU A 94 3.25 8.79 -5.55
C LEU A 94 2.48 8.45 -6.81
N PHE A 95 2.81 7.32 -7.45
CA PHE A 95 2.06 6.82 -8.60
C PHE A 95 0.57 6.61 -8.25
N VAL A 96 0.30 5.92 -7.15
CA VAL A 96 -1.07 5.64 -6.70
C VAL A 96 -1.81 6.94 -6.34
N ASP A 97 -1.15 7.87 -5.64
CA ASP A 97 -1.73 9.16 -5.29
C ASP A 97 -2.09 10.01 -6.53
N ASN A 98 -1.18 10.08 -7.50
CA ASN A 98 -1.42 10.80 -8.75
C ASN A 98 -2.57 10.17 -9.55
N LEU A 99 -2.67 8.83 -9.55
CA LEU A 99 -3.77 8.14 -10.22
C LEU A 99 -5.12 8.43 -9.54
N ILE A 100 -5.18 8.48 -8.20
CA ILE A 100 -6.38 8.87 -7.46
C ILE A 100 -6.78 10.30 -7.83
N LEU A 101 -5.83 11.24 -7.79
CA LEU A 101 -6.09 12.65 -8.12
C LEU A 101 -6.56 12.81 -9.58
N TYR A 102 -5.94 12.09 -10.51
CA TYR A 102 -6.33 12.08 -11.91
C TYR A 102 -7.78 11.60 -12.08
N ALA A 103 -8.12 10.46 -11.46
CA ALA A 103 -9.46 9.89 -11.52
C ALA A 103 -10.51 10.84 -10.94
N LEU A 104 -10.26 11.39 -9.75
CA LEU A 104 -11.17 12.33 -9.10
C LEU A 104 -11.36 13.61 -9.92
N HIS A 105 -10.29 14.18 -10.47
CA HIS A 105 -10.36 15.37 -11.29
C HIS A 105 -11.30 15.17 -12.49
N HIS A 106 -11.12 14.09 -13.25
CA HIS A 106 -11.91 13.82 -14.46
C HIS A 106 -13.34 13.43 -14.12
N TYR A 107 -13.54 12.64 -13.06
CA TYR A 107 -14.89 12.32 -12.58
C TYR A 107 -15.65 13.60 -12.20
N GLN A 108 -15.05 14.47 -11.38
CA GLN A 108 -15.74 15.64 -10.80
C GLN A 108 -15.90 16.80 -11.78
N THR A 109 -14.92 17.05 -12.64
CA THR A 109 -14.92 18.24 -13.51
C THR A 109 -15.39 17.96 -14.93
N LYS A 110 -15.26 16.71 -15.40
CA LYS A 110 -15.63 16.28 -16.76
C LYS A 110 -16.80 15.31 -16.78
N ASN A 111 -17.29 14.87 -15.61
CA ASN A 111 -18.38 13.90 -15.48
C ASN A 111 -18.11 12.60 -16.26
N MET A 112 -16.85 12.15 -16.28
CA MET A 112 -16.42 10.93 -16.97
C MET A 112 -16.64 9.70 -16.09
N ASP A 113 -16.96 8.58 -16.72
CA ASP A 113 -17.01 7.25 -16.07
C ASP A 113 -15.61 6.61 -16.01
N ALA A 114 -15.52 5.47 -15.30
CA ALA A 114 -14.24 4.81 -15.07
C ALA A 114 -13.57 4.31 -16.35
N GLU A 115 -14.35 3.80 -17.31
CA GLU A 115 -13.85 3.35 -18.61
C GLU A 115 -13.23 4.51 -19.40
N SER A 116 -13.95 5.63 -19.50
CA SER A 116 -13.48 6.81 -20.22
C SER A 116 -12.22 7.40 -19.59
N ILE A 117 -12.13 7.41 -18.26
CA ILE A 117 -10.94 7.89 -17.54
C ILE A 117 -9.76 6.94 -17.78
N ALA A 118 -9.97 5.62 -17.72
CA ALA A 118 -8.92 4.64 -17.97
C ALA A 118 -8.37 4.76 -19.40
N ASP A 119 -9.26 4.86 -20.38
CA ASP A 119 -8.89 5.02 -21.79
C ASP A 119 -8.14 6.33 -22.06
N LEU A 120 -8.49 7.40 -21.34
CA LEU A 120 -7.76 8.67 -21.43
C LEU A 120 -6.36 8.55 -20.80
N TYR A 121 -6.27 7.96 -19.60
CA TYR A 121 -5.01 7.77 -18.89
C TYR A 121 -4.00 6.99 -19.74
N LEU A 122 -4.42 5.85 -20.29
CA LEU A 122 -3.56 4.98 -21.13
C LEU A 122 -3.10 5.65 -22.43
N LYS A 123 -3.87 6.61 -22.98
CA LYS A 123 -3.43 7.39 -24.16
C LYS A 123 -2.37 8.44 -23.82
N THR A 124 -2.32 8.86 -22.56
CA THR A 124 -1.40 9.89 -22.07
C THR A 124 -0.20 9.32 -21.31
N GLU A 125 -0.21 8.02 -21.02
CA GLU A 125 0.87 7.34 -20.32
C GLU A 125 2.13 7.29 -21.19
N GLU A 126 3.27 7.64 -20.59
CA GLU A 126 4.56 7.51 -21.27
C GLU A 126 4.92 6.03 -21.41
N GLU A 127 5.44 5.62 -22.57
CA GLU A 127 5.92 4.24 -22.79
C GLU A 127 6.98 3.80 -21.76
N THR A 128 7.68 4.75 -21.13
CA THR A 128 8.71 4.54 -20.11
C THR A 128 8.21 4.67 -18.67
N ALA A 129 6.89 4.65 -18.44
CA ALA A 129 6.32 4.74 -17.10
C ALA A 129 6.88 3.63 -16.18
N LEU A 130 7.37 4.03 -15.00
CA LEU A 130 7.95 3.11 -14.02
C LEU A 130 6.92 2.10 -13.48
N PHE A 131 5.65 2.50 -13.45
CA PHE A 131 4.53 1.66 -13.09
C PHE A 131 3.43 1.85 -14.13
N SER A 132 2.89 0.76 -14.62
CA SER A 132 1.70 0.72 -15.46
C SER A 132 0.69 -0.26 -14.88
N LEU A 133 -0.55 -0.14 -15.32
CA LEU A 133 -1.63 -1.05 -14.97
C LEU A 133 -2.27 -1.56 -16.26
N GLU A 134 -2.56 -2.86 -16.30
CA GLU A 134 -3.44 -3.39 -17.33
C GLU A 134 -4.78 -2.66 -17.31
N ARG A 135 -5.35 -2.42 -18.50
CA ARG A 135 -6.57 -1.62 -18.67
C ARG A 135 -7.70 -2.05 -17.73
N GLU A 136 -7.95 -3.35 -17.62
CA GLU A 136 -9.02 -3.89 -16.77
C GLU A 136 -8.79 -3.57 -15.28
N ASN A 137 -7.55 -3.69 -14.81
CA ASN A 137 -7.19 -3.35 -13.42
C ASN A 137 -7.32 -1.85 -13.17
N LEU A 138 -6.96 -1.03 -14.15
CA LEU A 138 -7.09 0.43 -14.09
C LEU A 138 -8.56 0.85 -13.98
N ILE A 139 -9.45 0.28 -14.80
CA ILE A 139 -10.90 0.55 -14.74
C ILE A 139 -11.44 0.22 -13.35
N GLN A 140 -11.21 -1.01 -12.87
CA GLN A 140 -11.67 -1.44 -11.56
C GLN A 140 -11.12 -0.58 -10.41
N TYR A 141 -9.90 -0.07 -10.57
CA TYR A 141 -9.31 0.84 -9.61
C TYR A 141 -10.03 2.19 -9.60
N ILE A 142 -10.25 2.79 -10.77
CA ILE A 142 -10.96 4.07 -10.91
C ILE A 142 -12.40 3.96 -10.42
N GLU A 143 -13.09 2.85 -10.69
CA GLU A 143 -14.44 2.58 -10.15
C GLU A 143 -14.46 2.69 -8.62
N ARG A 144 -13.52 2.01 -7.95
CA ARG A 144 -13.38 2.07 -6.49
C ARG A 144 -13.10 3.50 -5.98
N VAL A 145 -12.30 4.28 -6.70
CA VAL A 145 -12.04 5.69 -6.36
C VAL A 145 -13.34 6.51 -6.44
N ILE A 146 -14.11 6.34 -7.52
CA ILE A 146 -15.38 7.04 -7.74
C ILE A 146 -16.42 6.63 -6.68
N GLU A 147 -16.54 5.34 -6.39
CA GLU A 147 -17.46 4.81 -5.38
C GLU A 147 -17.17 5.36 -3.98
N LEU A 148 -15.89 5.38 -3.59
CA LEU A 148 -15.49 5.98 -2.31
C LEU A 148 -15.88 7.46 -2.27
N LYS A 149 -15.61 8.22 -3.33
CA LYS A 149 -15.98 9.64 -3.41
C LYS A 149 -17.49 9.87 -3.30
N LYS A 150 -18.30 9.03 -3.95
CA LYS A 150 -19.76 9.09 -3.84
C LYS A 150 -20.22 8.82 -2.41
N SER A 151 -19.60 7.87 -1.71
CA SER A 151 -19.94 7.54 -0.32
C SER A 151 -19.63 8.66 0.67
N GLU A 152 -18.66 9.53 0.38
CA GLU A 152 -18.33 10.71 1.22
C GLU A 152 -19.30 11.89 1.02
N LEU A 153 -20.08 11.89 -0.06
CA LEU A 153 -21.02 12.96 -0.41
C LEU A 153 -22.45 12.67 0.07
N ASN A 154 -22.73 11.42 0.49
CA ASN A 154 -24.00 10.95 1.01
C ASN A 154 -24.00 10.93 2.53
#